data_AF-A0A7X6Y4K8-F1
#
_entry.id   AF-A0A7X6Y4K8-F1
#
_cell.length_a   1.000
_cell.length_b   1.000
_cell.length_c   1.000
_cell.angle_alpha   90.00
_cell.angle_beta   90.00
_cell.angle_gamma   90.00
#
_symmetry.space_group_name_H-M   'P 1'
#
loop_
_entity.id
_entity.type
_entity.pdbx_description
1 polymer ?
#
loop_
_entity_poly.entity_id
_entity_poly.type
_entity_poly.pdbx_seq_one_letter_code
_entity_poly.pdbx_strand_id
1 'polypeptide(L)'
;MNHLKERMAYLRSLVESMQEGKPTMENQLLKAIVDVMDDMALAIEELASVQEQHKEQIIGIDDDLSDIENMIYNCKGISEFDAENDADFCGAVPVDSYEYEGNNYECDECDGQYGEGRMEECEQDFYVVECPCCFTAIEIGKEEYIEGEVSTVECPKCHEIIDIEWMGD
;
A
#
# COMPACT_ATOMS: atom_id res chain seq x y z
N MET A 1 -1.18 -26.96 -10.62
CA MET A 1 -2.40 -26.43 -11.31
C MET A 1 -2.81 -27.26 -12.53
N ASN A 2 -2.46 -28.55 -12.62
CA ASN A 2 -2.72 -29.38 -13.81
C ASN A 2 -4.21 -29.70 -14.06
N HIS A 3 -5.06 -29.51 -13.04
CA HIS A 3 -6.47 -29.87 -13.13
C HIS A 3 -7.31 -28.95 -14.03
N LEU A 4 -6.85 -27.72 -14.34
CA LEU A 4 -7.59 -26.80 -15.21
C LEU A 4 -7.42 -27.21 -16.68
N LYS A 5 -6.18 -27.40 -17.15
CA LYS A 5 -5.89 -27.92 -18.50
C LYS A 5 -6.47 -29.31 -18.75
N GLU A 6 -6.39 -30.22 -17.78
CA GLU A 6 -6.97 -31.57 -17.91
C GLU A 6 -8.50 -31.51 -18.09
N ARG A 7 -9.18 -30.66 -17.31
CA ARG A 7 -10.64 -30.48 -17.42
C ARG A 7 -11.04 -29.77 -18.71
N MET A 8 -10.22 -28.82 -19.17
CA MET A 8 -10.43 -28.13 -20.44
C MET A 8 -10.24 -29.08 -21.63
N ALA A 9 -9.20 -29.92 -21.63
CA ALA A 9 -9.01 -30.97 -22.63
C ALA A 9 -10.18 -31.97 -22.67
N TYR A 10 -10.74 -32.31 -21.50
CA TYR A 10 -11.94 -33.14 -21.41
C TYR A 10 -13.17 -32.45 -22.03
N LEU A 11 -13.42 -31.18 -21.69
CA LEU A 11 -14.54 -30.40 -22.25
C LEU A 11 -14.42 -30.23 -23.77
N ARG A 12 -13.21 -30.00 -24.27
CA ARG A 12 -12.91 -29.90 -25.69
C ARG A 12 -13.22 -31.19 -26.45
N SER A 13 -12.77 -32.33 -25.92
CA SER A 13 -13.09 -33.66 -26.46
C SER A 13 -14.60 -33.92 -26.48
N LEU A 14 -15.32 -33.50 -25.43
CA LEU A 14 -16.77 -33.65 -25.35
C LEU A 14 -17.48 -32.83 -26.44
N VAL A 15 -17.11 -31.55 -26.61
CA VAL A 15 -17.70 -30.67 -27.63
C VAL A 15 -17.37 -31.16 -29.04
N GLU A 16 -16.17 -31.71 -29.27
CA GLU A 16 -15.80 -32.33 -30.55
C GLU A 16 -16.62 -33.60 -30.84
N SER A 17 -16.92 -34.41 -29.82
CA SER A 17 -17.75 -35.62 -29.97
C SER A 17 -19.23 -35.32 -30.29
N MET A 18 -19.72 -34.13 -29.90
CA MET A 18 -21.09 -33.69 -30.15
C MET A 18 -21.32 -33.18 -31.59
N GLN A 19 -20.27 -33.08 -32.41
CA GLN A 19 -20.32 -32.54 -33.77
C GLN A 19 -20.61 -33.58 -34.87
N GLU A 20 -21.04 -34.80 -34.54
CA GLU A 20 -21.40 -35.83 -35.55
C GLU A 20 -22.68 -35.51 -36.38
N GLY A 21 -23.09 -34.24 -36.45
CA GLY A 21 -24.19 -33.71 -37.27
C GLY A 21 -23.91 -32.30 -37.79
N LYS A 22 -24.86 -31.71 -38.54
CA LYS A 22 -24.72 -30.34 -39.10
C LYS A 22 -24.39 -29.34 -37.98
N PRO A 23 -23.50 -28.36 -38.22
CA PRO A 23 -23.19 -27.35 -37.22
C PRO A 23 -24.45 -26.53 -36.92
N THR A 24 -24.98 -26.69 -35.71
CA THR A 24 -26.07 -25.85 -35.19
C THR A 24 -25.47 -24.57 -34.61
N MET A 25 -26.27 -23.50 -34.50
CA MET A 25 -25.84 -22.26 -33.82
C MET A 25 -25.40 -22.52 -32.38
N GLU A 26 -26.00 -23.50 -31.71
CA GLU A 26 -25.64 -23.93 -30.36
C GLU A 26 -24.24 -24.57 -30.31
N ASN A 27 -23.90 -25.45 -31.28
CA ASN A 27 -22.58 -26.08 -31.35
C ASN A 27 -21.47 -25.06 -31.67
N GLN A 28 -21.76 -24.03 -32.46
CA GLN A 28 -20.81 -22.94 -32.72
C GLN A 28 -20.57 -22.07 -31.48
N LEU A 29 -21.64 -21.77 -30.73
CA LEU A 29 -21.54 -21.03 -29.47
C LEU A 29 -20.72 -21.81 -28.42
N LEU A 30 -20.99 -23.10 -28.25
CA LEU A 30 -20.26 -23.95 -27.30
C LEU A 30 -18.77 -24.04 -27.64
N LYS A 31 -18.43 -24.12 -28.93
CA LYS A 31 -17.04 -24.11 -29.37
C LYS A 31 -16.34 -22.79 -29.01
N ALA A 32 -16.98 -21.66 -29.29
CA ALA A 32 -16.44 -20.35 -28.93
C ALA A 32 -16.24 -20.18 -27.42
N ILE A 33 -17.14 -20.72 -26.60
CA ILE A 33 -17.00 -20.69 -25.13
C ILE A 33 -15.82 -21.55 -24.68
N VAL A 34 -15.67 -22.77 -25.23
CA VAL A 34 -14.52 -23.64 -24.92
C VAL A 34 -13.20 -22.99 -25.33
N ASP A 35 -13.14 -22.35 -26.50
CA ASP A 35 -11.94 -21.66 -26.96
C ASP A 35 -11.54 -20.52 -25.99
N VAL A 36 -12.50 -19.68 -25.55
CA VAL A 36 -12.22 -18.64 -24.56
C VAL A 36 -11.79 -19.22 -23.21
N MET A 37 -12.39 -20.32 -22.77
CA MET A 37 -12.00 -20.98 -21.53
C MET A 37 -10.61 -21.64 -21.62
N ASP A 38 -10.20 -22.12 -22.79
CA ASP A 38 -8.86 -22.64 -23.05
C ASP A 38 -7.83 -21.51 -22.93
N ASP A 39 -8.12 -20.35 -23.51
CA ASP A 39 -7.26 -19.15 -23.41
C ASP A 39 -7.16 -18.67 -21.95
N MET A 40 -8.26 -18.69 -21.19
CA MET A 40 -8.26 -18.38 -19.77
C MET A 40 -7.42 -19.38 -18.96
N ALA A 41 -7.49 -20.67 -19.27
CA ALA A 41 -6.70 -21.69 -18.60
C ALA A 41 -5.20 -21.49 -18.84
N LEU A 42 -4.78 -21.06 -20.03
CA LEU A 42 -3.40 -20.69 -20.33
C LEU A 42 -2.96 -19.44 -19.56
N ALA A 43 -3.76 -18.38 -19.60
CA ALA A 43 -3.44 -17.13 -18.89
C ALA A 43 -3.32 -17.35 -17.36
N ILE A 44 -4.15 -18.20 -16.77
CA ILE A 44 -4.07 -18.53 -15.33
C ILE A 44 -2.77 -19.25 -14.99
N GLU A 45 -2.27 -20.13 -15.86
CA GLU A 45 -0.99 -20.79 -15.62
C GLU A 45 0.21 -19.84 -15.74
N GLU A 46 0.16 -18.91 -16.69
CA GLU A 46 1.15 -17.84 -16.80
C GLU A 46 1.14 -16.96 -15.54
N LEU A 47 -0.04 -16.55 -15.08
CA LEU A 47 -0.20 -15.78 -13.84
C LEU A 47 0.35 -16.53 -12.62
N ALA A 48 0.14 -17.84 -12.54
CA ALA A 48 0.69 -18.65 -11.45
C ALA A 48 2.21 -18.68 -11.45
N SER A 49 2.83 -18.73 -12.63
CA SER A 49 4.29 -18.65 -12.75
C SER A 49 4.81 -17.31 -12.24
N VAL A 50 4.16 -16.21 -12.63
CA VAL A 50 4.51 -14.87 -12.16
C VAL A 50 4.30 -14.74 -10.65
N GLN A 51 3.25 -15.36 -10.11
CA GLN A 51 2.95 -15.32 -8.68
C GLN A 51 4.01 -16.04 -7.83
N GLU A 52 4.57 -17.16 -8.31
CA GLU A 52 5.70 -17.80 -7.63
C GLU A 52 6.97 -16.92 -7.71
N GLN A 53 7.21 -16.28 -8.85
CA GLN A 53 8.33 -15.33 -8.98
C GLN A 53 8.18 -14.12 -8.02
N HIS A 54 6.99 -13.53 -7.93
CA HIS A 54 6.73 -12.42 -7.00
C HIS A 54 6.90 -12.84 -5.54
N LYS A 55 6.55 -14.07 -5.19
CA LYS A 55 6.75 -14.59 -3.84
C LYS A 55 8.23 -14.62 -3.45
N GLU A 56 9.11 -15.06 -4.36
CA GLU A 56 10.57 -15.01 -4.13
C GLU A 56 11.06 -13.58 -3.94
N GLN A 57 10.55 -12.63 -4.76
CA GLN A 57 10.89 -11.21 -4.63
C GLN A 57 10.43 -10.62 -3.30
N ILE A 58 9.21 -10.94 -2.85
CA ILE A 58 8.66 -10.46 -1.58
C ILE A 58 9.49 -11.01 -0.41
N ILE A 59 9.91 -12.28 -0.46
CA ILE A 59 10.82 -12.86 0.54
C ILE A 59 12.14 -12.08 0.56
N GLY A 60 12.72 -11.76 -0.60
CA GLY A 60 13.94 -10.94 -0.65
C GLY A 60 13.76 -9.55 -0.03
N ILE A 61 12.62 -8.90 -0.24
CA ILE A 61 12.32 -7.61 0.38
C ILE A 61 12.19 -7.75 1.91
N ASP A 62 11.54 -8.80 2.40
CA ASP A 62 11.41 -9.08 3.83
C ASP A 62 12.78 -9.31 4.50
N ASP A 63 13.66 -10.05 3.83
CA ASP A 63 15.04 -10.27 4.27
C ASP A 63 15.83 -8.93 4.30
N ASP A 64 15.76 -8.12 3.23
CA ASP A 64 16.42 -6.82 3.17
C ASP A 64 15.92 -5.85 4.26
N LEU A 65 14.61 -5.84 4.52
CA LEU A 65 14.01 -5.03 5.58
C LEU A 65 14.45 -5.52 6.96
N SER A 66 14.55 -6.83 7.16
CA SER A 66 15.07 -7.42 8.40
C SER A 66 16.54 -7.00 8.63
N ASP A 67 17.35 -6.98 7.57
CA ASP A 67 18.74 -6.50 7.66
C ASP A 67 18.81 -5.02 8.04
N ILE A 68 17.96 -4.17 7.45
CA ILE A 68 17.87 -2.75 7.82
C ILE A 68 17.39 -2.60 9.27
N GLU A 69 16.37 -3.36 9.69
CA GLU A 69 15.88 -3.36 11.07
C GLU A 69 17.01 -3.71 12.04
N ASN A 70 17.82 -4.73 11.70
CA ASN A 70 18.96 -5.13 12.50
C ASN A 70 20.03 -4.03 12.58
N MET A 71 20.33 -3.38 11.46
CA MET A 71 21.30 -2.28 11.41
C MET A 71 20.87 -1.07 12.24
N ILE A 72 19.57 -0.75 12.28
CA ILE A 72 19.03 0.41 12.99
C ILE A 72 18.74 0.08 14.46
N TYR A 73 18.02 -0.99 14.73
CA TYR A 73 17.44 -1.28 16.05
C TYR A 73 18.20 -2.32 16.87
N ASN A 74 18.99 -3.19 16.23
CA ASN A 74 19.82 -4.19 16.92
C ASN A 74 21.28 -3.78 17.11
N CYS A 75 21.60 -2.50 16.89
CA CYS A 75 22.79 -1.86 17.44
C CYS A 75 22.68 -1.64 18.97
N LYS A 76 22.12 -2.63 19.69
CA LYS A 76 22.07 -2.69 21.15
C LYS A 76 23.43 -3.16 21.69
N GLY A 77 24.45 -2.34 21.43
CA GLY A 77 25.75 -2.38 22.09
C GLY A 77 25.89 -1.38 23.24
N ILE A 78 24.80 -0.72 23.63
CA ILE A 78 24.75 0.14 24.83
C ILE A 78 23.79 -0.48 25.83
N SER A 79 24.19 -1.63 26.40
CA SER A 79 23.88 -1.84 27.82
C SER A 79 24.57 -0.69 28.56
N GLU A 80 23.81 0.07 29.34
CA GLU A 80 24.35 1.02 30.30
C GLU A 80 25.58 0.39 30.98
N PHE A 81 26.73 1.07 30.88
CA PHE A 81 28.03 0.72 31.49
C PHE A 81 29.07 -0.01 30.60
N ASP A 82 29.73 0.71 29.69
CA ASP A 82 31.19 0.90 29.73
C ASP A 82 31.60 1.96 28.70
N ALA A 83 31.80 3.18 29.17
CA ALA A 83 32.31 4.29 28.38
C ALA A 83 33.83 4.23 28.36
N GLU A 84 34.41 3.33 27.56
CA GLU A 84 35.80 3.40 27.12
C GLU A 84 36.02 2.36 26.02
N ASN A 85 36.06 2.83 24.78
CA ASN A 85 36.92 2.36 23.68
C ASN A 85 36.21 2.01 22.35
N ASP A 86 36.74 2.66 21.30
CA ASP A 86 36.58 2.46 19.85
C ASP A 86 35.16 2.46 19.24
N ALA A 87 34.81 3.65 18.76
CA ALA A 87 33.78 3.88 17.76
C ALA A 87 34.04 3.06 16.49
N ASP A 88 33.26 2.02 16.27
CA ASP A 88 32.95 1.53 14.93
C ASP A 88 31.48 1.83 14.63
N PHE A 89 31.30 3.10 14.27
CA PHE A 89 30.25 3.68 13.42
C PHE A 89 29.15 2.70 12.93
N CYS A 90 28.20 2.39 13.79
CA CYS A 90 26.81 2.13 13.39
C CYS A 90 26.10 3.48 13.58
N GLY A 91 25.34 3.93 12.59
CA GLY A 91 24.77 5.28 12.49
C GLY A 91 23.74 5.64 13.57
N ALA A 92 24.19 5.79 14.81
CA ALA A 92 23.48 6.51 15.84
C ALA A 92 23.39 7.98 15.42
N VAL A 93 22.29 8.35 14.76
CA VAL A 93 21.77 9.69 14.96
C VAL A 93 21.49 9.76 16.47
N PRO A 94 22.12 10.67 17.22
CA PRO A 94 21.81 10.81 18.62
C PRO A 94 20.34 11.18 18.72
N VAL A 95 19.52 10.28 19.28
CA VAL A 95 18.25 10.67 19.89
C VAL A 95 18.62 11.23 21.27
N ASP A 96 19.43 12.29 21.27
CA ASP A 96 19.59 13.17 22.43
C ASP A 96 18.43 14.16 22.34
N SER A 97 17.50 14.12 23.28
CA SER A 97 17.68 14.96 24.47
C SER A 97 18.12 16.35 24.01
N TYR A 98 17.15 17.15 23.57
CA TYR A 98 17.40 18.56 23.27
C TYR A 98 17.85 19.23 24.58
N GLU A 99 19.16 19.27 24.84
CA GLU A 99 19.74 20.41 25.55
C GLU A 99 19.61 21.60 24.60
N TYR A 100 18.42 22.18 24.62
CA TYR A 100 18.07 23.40 23.92
C TYR A 100 18.82 24.55 24.59
N GLU A 101 20.01 24.88 24.08
CA GLU A 101 20.60 26.21 24.31
C GLU A 101 19.68 27.22 23.63
N GLY A 102 18.82 27.82 24.45
CA GLY A 102 17.70 28.63 24.03
C GLY A 102 18.08 29.77 23.10
N ASN A 103 17.67 29.65 21.83
CA ASN A 103 17.34 30.82 21.06
C ASN A 103 15.92 31.22 21.44
N ASN A 104 15.82 32.26 22.26
CA ASN A 104 14.57 32.90 22.66
C ASN A 104 13.87 33.46 21.41
N TYR A 105 13.06 32.65 20.76
CA TYR A 105 12.10 33.10 19.76
C TYR A 105 10.82 33.45 20.50
N GLU A 106 10.58 34.76 20.69
CA GLU A 106 9.29 35.28 21.13
C GLU A 106 8.24 34.94 20.07
N CYS A 107 7.24 34.14 20.46
CA CYS A 107 6.05 33.92 19.65
C CYS A 107 5.18 35.17 19.73
N ASP A 108 5.14 35.95 18.64
CA ASP A 108 4.40 37.23 18.55
C ASP A 108 2.87 37.10 18.74
N GLU A 109 2.33 35.88 18.86
CA GLU A 109 0.88 35.63 18.96
C GLU A 109 0.42 35.10 20.34
N CYS A 110 1.34 34.80 21.26
CA CYS A 110 0.99 34.28 22.59
C CYS A 110 1.28 35.34 23.66
N ASP A 111 0.23 35.99 24.17
CA ASP A 111 0.22 37.03 25.21
C ASP A 111 0.75 36.55 26.59
N GLY A 112 2.00 36.10 26.65
CA GLY A 112 2.85 36.12 27.82
C GLY A 112 2.35 35.41 29.09
N GLN A 113 1.50 34.39 29.01
CA GLN A 113 1.11 33.61 30.19
C GLN A 113 1.81 32.25 30.21
N TYR A 114 2.85 32.21 31.05
CA TYR A 114 3.57 31.02 31.47
C TYR A 114 2.62 30.05 32.20
N GLY A 115 2.39 28.87 31.63
CA GLY A 115 1.67 27.78 32.27
C GLY A 115 2.46 26.48 32.17
N GLU A 116 2.73 25.85 33.32
CA GLU A 116 3.16 24.45 33.37
C GLU A 116 1.99 23.56 32.95
N GLY A 117 2.01 23.10 31.70
CA GLY A 117 0.98 22.21 31.20
C GLY A 117 1.17 22.00 29.71
N ARG A 118 1.43 20.73 29.37
CA ARG A 118 1.21 20.08 28.07
C ARG A 118 1.42 21.00 26.87
N MET A 119 2.52 20.78 26.16
CA MET A 119 2.62 21.12 24.74
C MET A 119 1.32 20.60 24.08
N GLU A 120 0.37 21.50 23.80
CA GLU A 120 -0.66 21.20 22.84
C GLU A 120 0.13 21.03 21.54
N GLU A 121 0.31 19.78 21.15
CA GLU A 121 0.76 19.43 19.83
C GLU A 121 -0.11 20.23 18.88
N CYS A 122 0.49 21.12 18.09
CA CYS A 122 -0.15 21.60 16.88
C CYS A 122 -0.15 20.41 15.89
N GLU A 123 -0.85 19.33 16.23
CA GLU A 123 -1.31 18.29 15.32
C GLU A 123 -2.33 18.98 14.41
N GLN A 124 -1.84 19.67 13.38
CA GLN A 124 -2.67 19.83 12.19
C GLN A 124 -2.82 18.43 11.59
N ASP A 125 -3.84 17.73 12.07
CA ASP A 125 -4.28 16.47 11.50
C ASP A 125 -4.74 16.73 10.06
N PHE A 126 -4.18 16.01 9.10
CA PHE A 126 -4.63 16.00 7.72
C PHE A 126 -5.07 14.58 7.35
N TYR A 127 -6.16 14.46 6.59
CA TYR A 127 -6.55 13.22 5.94
C TYR A 127 -5.93 13.16 4.55
N VAL A 128 -5.30 12.02 4.21
CA VAL A 128 -4.74 11.79 2.87
C VAL A 128 -5.68 10.87 2.10
N VAL A 129 -6.18 11.33 0.96
CA VAL A 129 -7.03 10.55 0.05
C VAL A 129 -6.36 10.43 -1.31
N GLU A 130 -6.38 9.25 -1.91
CA GLU A 130 -5.88 9.03 -3.27
C GLU A 130 -6.97 9.32 -4.30
N CYS A 131 -6.65 10.11 -5.33
CA CYS A 131 -7.58 10.33 -6.44
C CYS A 131 -7.85 9.02 -7.23
N PRO A 132 -9.11 8.59 -7.41
CA PRO A 132 -9.44 7.37 -8.17
C PRO A 132 -9.07 7.44 -9.66
N CYS A 133 -8.94 8.66 -10.21
CA CYS A 133 -8.69 8.88 -11.63
C CYS A 133 -7.20 8.98 -11.97
N CYS A 134 -6.37 9.51 -11.06
CA CYS A 134 -4.96 9.79 -11.34
C CYS A 134 -3.98 9.41 -10.23
N PHE A 135 -4.47 8.77 -9.17
CA PHE A 135 -3.72 8.22 -8.03
C PHE A 135 -2.77 9.23 -7.37
N THR A 136 -3.14 10.50 -7.40
CA THR A 136 -2.40 11.56 -6.73
C THR A 136 -2.93 11.71 -5.31
N ALA A 137 -2.03 11.78 -4.33
CA ALA A 137 -2.38 12.01 -2.94
C ALA A 137 -2.89 13.45 -2.77
N ILE A 138 -4.04 13.58 -2.09
CA ILE A 138 -4.70 14.84 -1.78
C ILE A 138 -4.74 14.95 -0.26
N GLU A 139 -4.17 16.03 0.26
CA GLU A 139 -4.16 16.35 1.70
C GLU A 139 -5.35 17.24 2.01
N ILE A 140 -6.19 16.82 2.96
CA ILE A 140 -7.41 17.52 3.40
C ILE A 140 -7.25 17.86 4.88
N GLY A 141 -7.39 19.13 5.26
CA GLY A 141 -7.31 19.54 6.66
C GLY A 141 -8.47 18.96 7.47
N LYS A 142 -8.20 18.45 8.68
CA LYS A 142 -9.25 17.90 9.56
C LYS A 142 -10.33 18.95 9.88
N GLU A 143 -9.96 20.23 9.97
CA GLU A 143 -10.90 21.35 10.18
C GLU A 143 -11.92 21.50 9.03
N GLU A 144 -11.50 21.27 7.78
CA GLU A 144 -12.39 21.31 6.60
C GLU A 144 -13.30 20.07 6.51
N TYR A 145 -12.91 18.97 7.16
CA TYR A 145 -13.61 17.68 7.15
C TYR A 145 -14.54 17.46 8.37
N ILE A 146 -14.30 18.15 9.50
CA ILE A 146 -15.04 17.93 10.76
C ILE A 146 -16.44 18.57 10.75
N GLU A 147 -16.68 19.64 10.00
CA GLU A 147 -17.96 20.38 10.08
C GLU A 147 -18.98 20.04 8.99
N GLY A 148 -18.78 18.94 8.23
CA GLY A 148 -19.80 18.42 7.32
C GLY A 148 -20.17 19.34 6.14
N GLU A 149 -19.37 20.38 5.85
CA GLU A 149 -19.62 21.29 4.74
C GLU A 149 -18.92 20.88 3.43
N VAL A 150 -17.89 20.02 3.48
CA VAL A 150 -17.13 19.61 2.29
C VAL A 150 -17.27 18.10 2.06
N SER A 151 -18.23 17.72 1.22
CA SER A 151 -18.37 16.33 0.74
C SER A 151 -17.62 16.08 -0.57
N THR A 152 -17.05 17.12 -1.20
CA THR A 152 -16.49 17.06 -2.55
C THR A 152 -15.11 17.72 -2.60
N VAL A 153 -14.06 16.99 -3.01
CA VAL A 153 -12.71 17.54 -3.20
C VAL A 153 -12.34 17.51 -4.68
N GLU A 154 -11.80 18.62 -5.21
CA GLU A 154 -11.31 18.68 -6.59
C GLU A 154 -9.85 18.20 -6.64
N CYS A 155 -9.56 17.21 -7.48
CA CYS A 155 -8.19 16.75 -7.63
C CYS A 155 -7.31 17.83 -8.31
N PRO A 156 -6.16 18.23 -7.72
CA PRO A 156 -5.29 19.27 -8.28
C PRO A 156 -4.62 18.87 -9.61
N LYS A 157 -4.65 17.58 -9.96
CA LYS A 157 -3.98 17.05 -11.16
C LYS A 157 -4.94 16.75 -12.30
N CYS A 158 -6.10 16.18 -12.02
CA CYS A 158 -7.09 15.83 -13.06
C CYS A 158 -8.35 16.69 -13.04
N HIS A 159 -8.49 17.59 -12.07
CA HIS A 159 -9.65 18.48 -11.90
C HIS A 159 -10.99 17.76 -11.83
N GLU A 160 -10.98 16.48 -11.44
CA GLU A 160 -12.19 15.69 -11.24
C GLU A 160 -12.67 15.90 -9.80
N ILE A 161 -13.99 16.03 -9.64
CA ILE A 161 -14.63 16.20 -8.34
C ILE A 161 -14.83 14.82 -7.72
N ILE A 162 -14.29 14.62 -6.53
CA ILE A 162 -14.34 13.35 -5.78
C ILE A 162 -15.30 13.54 -4.61
N ASP A 163 -16.38 12.75 -4.60
CA ASP A 163 -17.31 12.68 -3.48
C ASP A 163 -16.73 11.78 -2.37
N ILE A 164 -16.57 12.32 -1.16
CA ILE A 164 -16.10 11.57 0.01
C ILE A 164 -17.30 11.29 0.90
N GLU A 165 -17.89 10.09 0.78
CA GLU A 165 -18.95 9.62 1.67
C GLU A 165 -18.35 9.09 2.98
N TRP A 166 -18.87 9.58 4.10
CA TRP A 166 -18.51 9.19 5.46
C TRP A 166 -18.74 7.67 5.67
N MET A 167 -17.67 6.90 5.89
CA MET A 167 -17.80 5.58 6.53
C MET A 167 -17.76 5.78 8.05
N GLY A 168 -18.91 6.16 8.62
CA GLY A 168 -19.11 6.13 10.07
C GLY A 168 -19.45 4.73 10.53
N ASP A 169 -18.67 4.20 11.48
CA ASP A 169 -19.14 3.19 12.44
C ASP A 169 -19.90 3.87 13.59
#